data_AF-A0A933GUG6-F1
#
_entry.id   AF-A0A933GUG6-F1
#
_cell.length_a   1.000
_cell.length_b   1.000
_cell.length_c   1.000
_cell.angle_alpha   90.00
_cell.angle_beta   90.00
_cell.angle_gamma   90.00
#
_symmetry.space_group_name_H-M   'P 1'
#
loop_
_entity.id
_entity.type
_entity.pdbx_description
1 polymer ?
#
loop_
_entity_poly.entity_id
_entity_poly.type
_entity_poly.pdbx_seq_one_letter_code
_entity_poly.pdbx_strand_id
1 'polypeptide(L)'
;MAQASKVEKILREARALSEPERTEVALRLLDTLDPPDPLAHLDDDAWLAEIEKRAEEALSGRSRTYTWEEVKSHVLRKRKRKR
;
A
#
# COMPACT_ATOMS: atom_id res chain seq x y z
N MET A 1 30.64 -17.10 21.39
CA MET A 1 29.23 -17.34 20.99
C MET A 1 28.70 -16.05 20.39
N ALA A 2 28.29 -16.05 19.12
CA ALA A 2 27.70 -14.85 18.51
C ALA A 2 26.37 -14.54 19.21
N GLN A 3 26.25 -13.36 19.80
CA GLN A 3 25.04 -12.95 20.49
C GLN A 3 23.94 -12.71 19.45
N ALA A 4 22.80 -13.40 19.59
CA ALA A 4 21.63 -13.19 18.73
C ALA A 4 21.26 -11.70 18.69
N SER A 5 21.00 -11.20 17.48
CA SER A 5 20.65 -9.79 17.28
C SER A 5 19.38 -9.43 18.04
N LYS A 6 19.20 -8.15 18.37
CA LYS A 6 17.96 -7.68 19.01
C LYS A 6 16.71 -8.08 18.21
N VAL A 7 16.81 -8.05 16.88
CA VAL A 7 15.74 -8.48 15.96
C VAL A 7 15.42 -9.97 16.12
N GLU A 8 16.44 -10.83 16.17
CA GLU A 8 16.24 -12.27 16.36
C GLU A 8 15.61 -12.61 17.72
N LYS A 9 15.93 -11.85 18.76
CA LYS A 9 15.30 -12.01 20.09
C LYS A 9 13.80 -11.68 20.02
N ILE A 10 13.45 -10.53 19.43
CA ILE A 10 12.04 -10.12 19.25
C ILE A 10 11.27 -11.13 18.42
N LEU A 11 11.84 -11.62 17.32
CA LEU A 11 11.20 -12.65 16.48
C LEU A 11 10.98 -13.96 17.22
N ARG A 12 11.94 -14.38 18.04
CA ARG A 12 11.81 -15.60 18.85
C ARG A 12 10.69 -15.46 19.87
N GLU A 13 10.63 -14.33 20.56
CA GLU A 13 9.59 -14.04 21.57
C GLU A 13 8.20 -13.95 20.92
N ALA A 14 8.07 -13.23 19.81
CA ALA A 14 6.81 -13.14 19.07
C ALA A 14 6.34 -14.52 18.58
N ARG A 15 7.24 -15.40 18.11
CA ARG A 15 6.87 -16.76 17.66
C ARG A 15 6.34 -17.66 18.78
N ALA A 16 6.63 -17.37 20.04
CA ALA A 16 6.14 -18.13 21.19
C ALA A 16 4.71 -17.75 21.60
N LEU A 17 4.17 -16.63 21.09
CA LEU A 17 2.81 -16.16 21.36
C LEU A 17 1.76 -16.97 20.59
N SER A 18 0.52 -16.91 21.07
CA SER A 18 -0.64 -17.44 20.35
C SER A 18 -0.88 -16.66 19.04
N GLU A 19 -1.61 -17.26 18.09
CA GLU A 19 -1.87 -16.61 16.80
C GLU A 19 -2.55 -15.22 16.91
N PRO A 20 -3.55 -15.00 17.78
CA PRO A 20 -4.13 -13.67 17.98
C PRO A 20 -3.11 -12.64 18.49
N GLU A 21 -2.31 -13.00 19.49
CA GLU A 21 -1.30 -12.10 20.08
C GLU A 21 -0.18 -11.77 19.07
N ARG A 22 0.25 -12.75 18.27
CA ARG A 22 1.21 -12.50 17.17
C ARG A 22 0.66 -11.52 16.15
N THR A 23 -0.62 -11.67 15.81
CA THR A 23 -1.30 -10.78 14.85
C THR A 23 -1.34 -9.37 15.38
N GLU A 24 -1.67 -9.20 16.66
CA GLU A 24 -1.67 -7.89 17.32
C GLU A 24 -0.27 -7.24 17.32
N VAL A 25 0.78 -7.99 17.67
CA VAL A 25 2.17 -7.49 17.62
C VAL A 25 2.56 -7.06 16.21
N ALA A 26 2.19 -7.84 15.19
CA ALA A 26 2.49 -7.52 13.80
C ALA A 26 1.78 -6.23 13.35
N LEU A 27 0.49 -6.08 13.67
CA LEU A 27 -0.29 -4.88 13.33
C LEU A 27 0.29 -3.63 13.98
N ARG A 28 0.56 -3.67 15.29
CA ARG A 28 1.15 -2.52 15.99
C ARG A 28 2.52 -2.13 15.44
N LEU A 29 3.35 -3.10 15.04
CA LEU A 29 4.62 -2.81 14.38
C LEU A 29 4.42 -2.18 13.01
N LEU A 30 3.45 -2.66 12.22
CA LEU A 30 3.09 -2.06 10.95
C LEU A 30 2.60 -0.62 11.12
N ASP A 31 1.79 -0.33 12.14
CA ASP A 31 1.31 1.03 12.45
C ASP A 31 2.46 2.01 12.72
N THR A 32 3.60 1.54 13.28
CA THR A 32 4.79 2.40 13.46
C THR A 32 5.54 2.70 12.17
N LEU A 33 5.32 1.89 11.13
CA LEU A 33 5.96 2.03 9.83
C LEU A 33 5.10 2.80 8.84
N ASP A 34 3.81 3.00 9.14
CA ASP A 34 2.93 3.73 8.26
C ASP A 34 3.36 5.20 8.26
N PRO A 35 3.94 5.71 7.15
CA PRO A 35 4.20 7.14 7.06
C PRO A 35 2.86 7.86 7.22
N PRO A 36 2.83 9.09 7.78
CA PRO A 36 1.60 9.88 7.79
C PRO A 36 1.02 9.84 6.39
N ASP A 37 -0.24 9.41 6.28
CA ASP A 37 -0.89 9.21 4.99
C ASP A 37 -0.65 10.48 4.17
N PRO A 38 0.01 10.41 3.01
CA PRO A 38 0.27 11.58 2.19
C PRO A 38 -1.03 12.29 1.76
N LEU A 39 -2.17 11.62 1.91
CA LEU A 39 -3.52 12.13 1.70
C LEU A 39 -4.18 12.67 2.99
N ALA A 40 -3.63 12.46 4.19
CA ALA A 40 -4.17 13.00 5.45
C ALA A 40 -4.12 14.54 5.54
N HIS A 41 -3.42 15.19 4.59
CA HIS A 41 -3.39 16.65 4.44
C HIS A 41 -4.10 17.13 3.18
N LEU A 42 -4.73 16.24 2.41
CA LEU A 42 -5.57 16.69 1.31
C LEU A 42 -6.81 17.34 1.91
N ASP A 43 -6.97 18.62 1.59
CA ASP A 43 -8.21 19.35 1.80
C ASP A 43 -9.33 18.60 1.07
N ASP A 44 -10.34 18.15 1.81
CA ASP A 44 -11.46 17.35 1.29
C ASP A 44 -12.12 18.06 0.09
N ASP A 45 -12.18 19.40 0.12
CA ASP A 45 -12.74 20.21 -0.95
C ASP A 45 -11.87 20.17 -2.22
N ALA A 46 -10.54 20.23 -2.06
CA ALA A 46 -9.61 20.13 -3.18
C ALA A 46 -9.59 18.72 -3.81
N TRP A 47 -9.76 17.68 -2.98
CA TRP A 47 -9.89 16.32 -3.45
C TRP A 47 -11.22 16.07 -4.18
N LEU A 48 -12.33 16.60 -3.64
CA LEU A 48 -13.65 16.54 -4.28
C LEU A 48 -13.63 17.22 -5.65
N ALA A 49 -13.03 18.41 -5.75
CA ALA A 49 -12.89 19.14 -7.01
C ALA A 49 -12.07 18.36 -8.06
N GLU A 50 -11.01 17.65 -7.64
CA GLU A 50 -10.22 16.81 -8.55
C GLU A 50 -11.00 15.56 -9.00
N ILE A 51 -11.84 14.98 -8.13
CA ILE A 51 -12.74 13.88 -8.52
C ILE A 51 -13.73 14.34 -9.59
N GLU A 52 -14.40 15.47 -9.38
CA GLU A 52 -15.36 16.04 -10.34
C GLU A 52 -14.71 16.31 -11.69
N LYS A 53 -13.55 16.99 -11.68
CA LYS A 53 -12.78 17.26 -12.88
C LYS A 53 -12.41 15.98 -13.64
N ARG A 54 -11.91 14.95 -12.94
CA ARG A 54 -11.54 13.67 -13.58
C ARG A 54 -12.74 12.92 -14.13
N ALA A 55 -13.88 12.99 -13.45
CA ALA A 55 -15.12 12.41 -13.94
C ALA A 55 -15.58 13.09 -15.24
N GLU A 56 -15.56 14.43 -15.28
CA GLU A 56 -15.89 15.18 -16.50
C GLU A 56 -14.95 14.89 -17.65
N GLU A 57 -13.63 14.84 -17.41
CA GLU A 57 -12.64 14.51 -18.44
C GLU A 57 -12.86 13.10 -19.01
N ALA A 58 -13.23 12.13 -18.17
CA ALA A 58 -13.54 10.77 -18.60
C ALA A 58 -14.85 10.72 -19.41
N LEU A 59 -15.92 11.36 -18.93
CA LEU A 59 -17.23 11.38 -19.58
C LEU A 59 -17.22 12.15 -20.90
N SER A 60 -16.45 13.24 -20.98
CA SER A 60 -16.29 14.04 -22.19
C SER A 60 -15.35 13.41 -23.23
N GLY A 61 -14.69 12.29 -22.90
CA GLY A 61 -13.70 11.66 -23.76
C GLY A 61 -12.39 12.45 -23.92
N ARG A 62 -12.17 13.49 -23.10
CA ARG A 62 -10.92 14.26 -23.06
C ARG A 62 -9.77 13.46 -22.44
N SER A 63 -10.11 12.49 -21.60
CA SER A 63 -9.16 11.56 -21.00
C SER A 63 -9.08 10.25 -21.78
N ARG A 64 -7.85 9.80 -22.04
CA ARG A 64 -7.61 8.47 -22.61
C ARG A 64 -7.92 7.42 -21.55
N THR A 65 -8.96 6.64 -21.79
CA THR A 65 -9.31 5.49 -20.96
C THR A 65 -8.67 4.22 -21.52
N TYR A 66 -8.54 3.22 -20.65
CA TYR A 66 -8.04 1.90 -21.01
C TYR A 66 -8.98 0.86 -20.43
N THR A 67 -9.16 -0.26 -21.12
CA THR A 67 -9.88 -1.39 -20.55
C THR A 67 -9.03 -2.05 -19.46
N TRP A 68 -9.69 -2.79 -18.59
CA TRP A 68 -9.00 -3.55 -17.56
C TRP A 68 -8.00 -4.54 -18.17
N GLU A 69 -8.35 -5.18 -19.29
CA GLU A 69 -7.52 -6.13 -20.02
C GLU A 69 -6.23 -5.46 -20.54
N GLU A 70 -6.32 -4.24 -21.06
CA GLU A 70 -5.18 -3.46 -21.53
C GLU A 70 -4.21 -3.13 -20.37
N VAL A 71 -4.76 -2.63 -19.26
CA VAL A 71 -3.98 -2.29 -18.05
C VAL A 71 -3.30 -3.54 -17.48
N LYS A 72 -4.05 -4.62 -17.30
CA LYS A 72 -3.55 -5.90 -16.77
C LYS A 72 -2.41 -6.44 -17.63
N SER A 73 -2.59 -6.45 -18.95
CA SER A 73 -1.57 -6.93 -19.90
C SER A 73 -0.30 -6.10 -19.82
N HIS A 74 -0.42 -4.78 -19.72
CA HIS A 74 0.72 -3.87 -19.60
C HIS A 74 1.52 -4.09 -18.30
N VAL A 75 0.84 -4.23 -17.16
CA VAL A 75 1.49 -4.45 -15.86
C VAL A 75 2.22 -5.79 -15.84
N LEU A 76 1.57 -6.87 -16.31
CA LEU A 76 2.18 -8.20 -16.36
C LEU A 76 3.41 -8.24 -17.27
N ARG A 77 3.36 -7.54 -18.41
CA ARG A 77 4.50 -7.39 -19.32
C ARG A 77 5.66 -6.63 -18.69
N LYS A 78 5.40 -5.55 -17.95
CA LYS A 78 6.44 -4.79 -17.23
C LYS A 78 7.14 -5.63 -16.16
N ARG A 79 6.42 -6.50 -15.44
CA ARG A 79 7.03 -7.41 -14.45
C ARG A 79 7.93 -8.46 -15.08
N LYS A 80 7.56 -9.02 -16.24
CA LYS A 80 8.42 -9.98 -16.97
C LYS A 80 9.74 -9.39 -17.47
N ARG A 81 9.78 -8.09 -17.78
CA ARG A 81 11.00 -7.38 -18.24
C ARG A 81 11.97 -6.99 -17.11
N LYS A 82 11.54 -7.07 -15.85
CA LYS A 82 12.36 -6.75 -14.67
C LYS A 82 12.93 -7.99 -13.97
N ARG A 83 12.71 -9.19 -14.51
CA ARG A 83 13.24 -10.46 -14.00
C ARG A 83 14.34 -10.98 -14.90
#